data_AF-A0A929AJV6-F1
#
_entry.id   AF-A0A929AJV6-F1
#
_cell.length_a   1.000
_cell.length_b   1.000
_cell.length_c   1.000
_cell.angle_alpha   90.00
_cell.angle_beta   90.00
_cell.angle_gamma   90.00
#
_symmetry.space_group_name_H-M   'P 1'
#
loop_
_entity.id
_entity.type
_entity.pdbx_description
1 polymer ?
#
loop_
_entity_poly.entity_id
_entity_poly.type
_entity_poly.pdbx_seq_one_letter_code
_entity_poly.pdbx_strand_id
1 'polypeptide(L)' 'MSKINVSVSLDDEHIDQILEVAHNLESAGMKVENMMSGIGVLTGSCDSEKIEVLARVEGVSAVEPERRVQIAPPESEIQ' A
#
# COMPACT_ATOMS: atom_id res chain seq x y z
N MET A 1 -12.87 0.48 14.53
CA MET A 1 -12.22 0.88 13.27
C MET A 1 -12.11 -0.33 12.36
N SER A 2 -12.23 -0.14 11.05
CA SER A 2 -12.17 -1.25 10.10
C SER A 2 -10.75 -1.38 9.59
N LYS A 3 -10.16 -2.56 9.74
CA LYS A 3 -8.91 -2.89 9.05
C LYS A 3 -9.19 -3.05 7.57
N ILE A 4 -8.37 -2.40 6.76
CA ILE A 4 -8.38 -2.50 5.31
C ILE A 4 -6.99 -2.89 4.83
N ASN A 5 -6.93 -3.53 3.67
CA ASN A 5 -5.68 -3.74 2.99
C ASN A 5 -5.34 -2.50 2.17
N VAL A 6 -4.04 -2.19 2.10
CA VAL A 6 -3.52 -1.04 1.38
C VAL A 6 -2.24 -1.42 0.64
N SER A 7 -2.02 -0.80 -0.52
CA SER A 7 -0.74 -0.74 -1.20
C SER A 7 -0.17 0.67 -1.10
N VAL A 8 1.10 0.77 -0.73
CA VAL A 8 1.84 2.02 -0.60
C VAL A 8 2.95 2.02 -1.64
N SER A 9 2.98 3.04 -2.48
CA SER A 9 4.02 3.26 -3.49
C SER A 9 4.99 4.32 -2.97
N LEU A 10 6.28 4.05 -3.08
CA LEU A 10 7.34 4.99 -2.75
C LEU A 10 7.62 5.92 -3.93
N ASP A 11 8.21 7.07 -3.65
CA ASP A 11 8.86 7.87 -4.69
C ASP A 11 10.21 7.28 -5.10
N ASP A 12 10.68 7.67 -6.28
CA ASP A 12 11.89 7.12 -6.90
C ASP A 12 13.17 7.35 -6.07
N GLU A 13 13.21 8.41 -5.26
CA GLU A 13 14.38 8.76 -4.43
C GLU A 13 14.50 7.86 -3.18
N HIS A 14 13.39 7.22 -2.78
CA HIS A 14 13.32 6.41 -1.57
C HIS A 14 13.22 4.90 -1.81
N ILE A 15 13.25 4.44 -3.07
CA ILE A 15 13.23 2.99 -3.40
C ILE A 15 14.37 2.24 -2.71
N ASP A 16 15.59 2.79 -2.73
CA ASP A 16 16.76 2.19 -2.05
C ASP A 16 16.65 2.22 -0.52
N GLN A 17 15.75 3.05 0.01
CA GLN A 17 15.49 3.26 1.44
C GLN A 17 14.20 2.57 1.92
N ILE A 18 13.68 1.61 1.15
CA ILE A 18 12.39 0.97 1.41
C ILE A 18 12.27 0.33 2.80
N LEU A 19 13.37 -0.13 3.39
CA LEU A 19 13.38 -0.66 4.76
C LEU A 19 13.08 0.42 5.80
N GLU A 20 13.63 1.63 5.62
CA GLU A 20 13.38 2.78 6.48
C GLU A 20 11.94 3.26 6.33
N VAL A 21 11.46 3.39 5.10
CA VAL A 21 10.07 3.78 4.83
C VAL A 21 9.09 2.74 5.40
N ALA A 22 9.38 1.44 5.30
CA ALA A 22 8.56 0.40 5.90
C ALA A 22 8.49 0.54 7.43
N HIS A 23 9.61 0.82 8.10
CA HIS A 23 9.62 1.05 9.54
C HIS A 23 8.80 2.30 9.95
N ASN A 24 8.87 3.35 9.15
CA ASN A 24 8.09 4.57 9.36
C ASN A 24 6.59 4.33 9.16
N LEU A 25 6.21 3.54 8.15
CA LEU A 25 4.83 3.11 7.92
C LEU A 25 4.31 2.23 9.06
N GLU A 26 5.13 1.33 9.58
CA GLU A 26 4.79 0.51 10.75
C GLU A 26 4.51 1.36 11.98
N SER A 27 5.40 2.33 12.24
CA SER A 27 5.24 3.29 13.34
C SER A 27 4.01 4.18 13.17
N ALA A 28 3.60 4.47 11.93
CA ALA A 28 2.40 5.22 11.61
C ALA A 28 1.10 4.39 11.73
N GLY A 29 1.19 3.07 11.90
CA GLY A 29 0.07 2.18 12.16
C GLY A 29 -0.33 1.27 11.00
N MET A 30 0.52 1.13 9.98
CA MET A 30 0.42 0.06 9.00
C MET A 30 1.05 -1.23 9.56
N LYS A 31 0.53 -2.38 9.21
CA LYS A 31 1.23 -3.66 9.35
C LYS A 31 1.73 -4.03 7.96
N VAL A 32 3.04 -3.99 7.74
CA VAL A 32 3.64 -4.37 6.46
C VAL A 32 3.63 -5.89 6.32
N GLU A 33 3.22 -6.38 5.16
CA GLU A 33 3.08 -7.83 4.89
C GLU A 33 3.95 -8.27 3.72
N ASN A 34 4.04 -7.47 2.65
CA ASN A 34 5.00 -7.71 1.56
C ASN A 34 5.73 -6.44 1.17
N MET A 35 6.94 -6.64 0.66
CA MET A 35 7.82 -5.61 0.15
C MET A 35 8.32 -6.01 -1.23
N MET A 36 7.95 -5.21 -2.23
CA MET A 36 8.40 -5.34 -3.62
C MET A 36 9.47 -4.28 -3.87
N SER A 37 10.66 -4.51 -3.31
CA SER A 37 11.78 -3.55 -3.32
C SER A 37 12.23 -3.13 -4.72
N GLY A 38 12.15 -4.02 -5.71
CA GLY A 38 12.52 -3.69 -7.09
C GLY A 38 11.64 -2.63 -7.77
N ILE A 39 10.45 -2.34 -7.21
CA ILE A 39 9.50 -1.36 -7.76
C ILE A 39 8.98 -0.37 -6.70
N GLY A 40 9.55 -0.36 -5.50
CA GLY A 40 9.15 0.57 -4.45
C GLY A 40 7.72 0.40 -3.93
N VAL A 41 7.17 -0.82 -3.87
CA VAL A 41 5.79 -1.04 -3.37
C VAL A 41 5.76 -1.87 -2.10
N LEU A 42 5.00 -1.41 -1.11
CA LEU A 42 4.71 -2.10 0.14
C LEU A 42 3.22 -2.44 0.19
N THR A 43 2.87 -3.67 0.59
CA THR A 43 1.47 -4.05 0.82
C THR A 43 1.27 -4.47 2.25
N GLY A 44 0.10 -4.20 2.80
CA GLY A 44 -0.22 -4.58 4.15
C GLY A 44 -1.61 -4.13 4.55
N SER A 45 -1.83 -4.01 5.86
CA SER A 45 -3.13 -3.58 6.40
C SER A 45 -2.98 -2.45 7.40
N CYS A 46 -3.98 -1.57 7.46
CA CYS A 46 -4.06 -0.50 8.47
C CYS A 46 -5.51 -0.24 8.85
N ASP A 47 -5.74 0.57 9.88
CA ASP A 47 -7.07 1.14 10.11
C ASP A 47 -7.41 2.13 8.99
N SER A 48 -8.66 2.13 8.53
CA SER A 48 -9.12 3.01 7.43
C SER A 48 -8.91 4.50 7.68
N GLU A 49 -8.85 4.92 8.94
CA GLU A 49 -8.60 6.32 9.34
C GLU A 49 -7.12 6.71 9.22
N LYS A 50 -6.21 5.74 9.07
CA LYS A 50 -4.77 5.99 8.98
C LYS A 50 -4.29 6.31 7.58
N ILE A 51 -5.12 6.20 6.55
CA ILE A 51 -4.72 6.41 5.14
C ILE A 51 -4.05 7.77 4.94
N GLU A 52 -4.66 8.85 5.44
CA GLU A 52 -4.07 10.19 5.31
C GLU A 52 -2.79 10.37 6.15
N VAL A 53 -2.59 9.57 7.20
CA VAL A 53 -1.37 9.60 8.01
C VAL A 53 -0.25 8.89 7.25
N LEU A 54 -0.54 7.73 6.66
CA LEU A 54 0.41 6.97 5.84
C LEU A 54 0.84 7.77 4.61
N ALA A 55 -0.09 8.51 3.98
CA ALA A 55 0.21 9.35 2.82
C ALA A 55 1.11 10.56 3.12
N ARG A 56 1.36 10.87 4.40
CA ARG A 56 2.26 11.94 4.84
C ARG A 56 3.63 11.42 5.29
N VAL A 57 3.85 10.11 5.26
CA VAL A 57 5.15 9.52 5.58
C VAL A 57 6.14 9.90 4.47
N GLU A 58 7.33 10.33 4.87
CA GLU A 58 8.41 10.67 3.93
C GLU A 58 8.78 9.44 3.09
N GLY A 59 9.00 9.65 1.80
CA GLY A 59 9.24 8.59 0.84
C GLY A 59 7.97 7.99 0.22
N VAL A 60 6.77 8.32 0.71
CA VAL A 60 5.50 7.82 0.17
C VAL A 60 4.99 8.71 -0.95
N SER A 61 4.83 8.12 -2.14
CA SER A 61 4.19 8.77 -3.30
C SER A 61 2.67 8.58 -3.30
N ALA A 62 2.19 7.39 -2.96
CA ALA A 62 0.77 7.08 -2.97
C ALA A 62 0.38 6.03 -1.94
N VAL A 63 -0.85 6.13 -1.41
CA VAL A 63 -1.48 5.11 -0.56
C VAL A 63 -2.83 4.76 -1.18
N GLU A 64 -2.98 3.51 -1.58
CA GLU A 64 -4.19 3.02 -2.24
C GLU A 64 -4.86 1.93 -1.40
N PRO A 65 -6.13 2.11 -1.01
CA PRO A 65 -6.93 1.02 -0.46
C PRO A 65 -7.10 -0.10 -1.49
N GLU A 66 -6.94 -1.34 -1.06
CA GLU A 66 -7.23 -2.48 -1.91
C GLU A 66 -8.72 -2.46 -2.30
N ARG A 67 -8.98 -2.61 -3.60
CA ARG A 67 -10.32 -2.67 -4.16
C ARG A 67 -10.56 -4.09 -4.64
N ARG A 68 -11.69 -4.67 -4.23
CA ARG A 68 -12.16 -5.92 -4.84
C ARG A 68 -12.67 -5.62 -6.24
N VAL A 69 -11.90 -6.04 -7.23
CA VAL A 69 -12.30 -6.04 -8.64
C VAL A 69 -12.60 -7.48 -9.02
N GLN A 70 -13.79 -7.72 -9.57
CA GLN A 70 -14.17 -9.01 -10.13
C GLN A 70 -14.28 -8.82 -11.65
N ILE A 71 -13.41 -9.48 -12.41
CA ILE A 71 -13.58 -9.58 -13.86
C ILE A 71 -14.77 -10.48 -14.16
N ALA A 72 -15.43 -10.22 -15.29
CA ALA A 72 -16.53 -11.05 -15.74
C ALA A 72 -16.06 -12.52 -15.88
N PRO A 73 -16.92 -13.51 -15.56
CA PRO A 73 -16.56 -14.91 -15.73
C PRO A 73 -16.26 -15.22 -17.21
N PRO A 74 -15.42 -16.23 -17.52
CA PRO A 74 -15.00 -16.55 -18.88
C PRO A 74 -16.15 -16.77 -19.87
N GLU A 75 -17.31 -17.18 -19.37
CA GLU A 75 -18.52 -17.43 -20.15
C GLU A 75 -19.35 -16.17 -20.44
N SER A 76 -18.93 -15.00 -19.96
CA SER A 76 -19.63 -13.73 -20.17
C SER A 76 -19.39 -13.18 -21.58
N GLU A 77 -20.41 -12.55 -22.15
CA GLU A 77 -20.36 -11.94 -23.50
C GLU A 77 -19.54 -10.63 -23.55
N ILE A 78 -19.07 -10.12 -22.41
CA ILE A 78 -18.25 -8.92 -22.28
C ILE A 78 -17.03 -9.22 -21.41
N GLN A 79 -15.87 -8.73 -21.86
CA GLN A 79 -14.60 -8.73 -21.12
C GLN A 79 -14.28 -7.33 -20.63
#